data_AF-A0A0W8FKP5-F1
#
_entry.id   AF-A0A0W8FKP5-F1
#
_cell.length_a   1.000
_cell.length_b   1.000
_cell.length_c   1.000
_cell.angle_alpha   90.00
_cell.angle_beta   90.00
_cell.angle_gamma   90.00
#
_symmetry.space_group_name_H-M   'P 1'
#
loop_
_entity.id
_entity.type
_entity.pdbx_description
1 polymer ?
#
loop_
_entity_poly.entity_id
_entity_poly.type
_entity_poly.pdbx_seq_one_letter_code
_entity_poly.pdbx_strand_id
1 'polypeptide(L)'
;MDVRTEKQQAFIERVQDILSSTRELDRVREALGSLGFIVKGEHGGVVSMEHADAELFIQLRFNEEHTVISHNIVTYDEIIQQQR
;
A
#
# COMPACT_ATOMS: atom_id res chain seq x y z
N MET A 1 10.37 -3.25 -22.92
CA MET A 1 9.28 -3.12 -21.93
C MET A 1 9.65 -4.04 -20.78
N ASP A 2 9.88 -3.49 -19.60
CA ASP A 2 10.25 -4.29 -18.42
C ASP A 2 8.96 -4.83 -17.78
N VAL A 3 8.77 -6.15 -17.85
CA VAL A 3 7.57 -6.84 -17.35
C VAL A 3 7.34 -6.57 -15.86
N ARG A 4 8.40 -6.25 -15.10
CA ARG A 4 8.33 -5.88 -13.68
C ARG A 4 7.59 -4.56 -13.49
N THR A 5 7.91 -3.55 -14.30
CA THR A 5 7.28 -2.22 -14.23
C THR A 5 5.80 -2.26 -14.59
N GLU A 6 5.42 -3.04 -15.60
CA GLU A 6 4.00 -3.21 -15.99
C GLU A 6 3.18 -3.88 -14.89
N LYS A 7 3.73 -4.91 -14.24
CA LYS A 7 3.09 -5.57 -13.10
C LYS A 7 2.95 -4.62 -11.91
N GLN A 8 4.00 -3.89 -11.57
CA GLN A 8 3.98 -2.89 -10.49
C GLN A 8 2.90 -1.84 -10.74
N GLN A 9 2.84 -1.30 -11.95
CA GLN A 9 1.85 -0.30 -12.34
C GLN A 9 0.42 -0.83 -12.18
N ALA A 10 0.15 -2.07 -12.61
CA ALA A 10 -1.16 -2.69 -12.45
C ALA A 10 -1.57 -2.88 -10.97
N PHE A 11 -0.61 -3.17 -10.08
CA PHE A 11 -0.89 -3.23 -8.64
C PHE A 11 -1.14 -1.83 -8.05
N ILE A 12 -0.37 -0.82 -8.45
CA ILE A 12 -0.55 0.57 -8.01
C ILE A 12 -1.95 1.07 -8.40
N GLU A 13 -2.39 0.82 -9.63
CA GLU A 13 -3.73 1.20 -10.10
C GLU A 13 -4.82 0.53 -9.26
N ARG A 14 -4.70 -0.78 -8.99
CA ARG A 14 -5.66 -1.50 -8.13
C ARG A 14 -5.71 -0.96 -6.69
N VAL A 15 -4.57 -0.58 -6.14
CA VAL A 15 -4.49 0.03 -4.80
C VAL A 15 -5.21 1.37 -4.80
N GLN A 16 -5.01 2.19 -5.83
CA GLN A 16 -5.69 3.47 -5.98
C GLN A 16 -7.20 3.29 -6.14
N ASP A 17 -7.65 2.30 -6.91
CA ASP A 17 -9.06 1.96 -7.06
C ASP A 17 -9.69 1.59 -5.72
N ILE A 18 -9.04 0.73 -4.92
CA ILE A 18 -9.51 0.35 -3.58
C ILE A 18 -9.68 1.59 -2.69
N LEU A 19 -8.66 2.45 -2.63
CA LEU A 19 -8.65 3.65 -1.80
C LEU A 19 -9.64 4.73 -2.27
N SER A 20 -10.02 4.69 -3.55
CA SER A 20 -11.10 5.53 -4.10
C SER A 20 -12.50 5.00 -3.74
N SER A 21 -12.64 3.68 -3.61
CA SER A 21 -13.92 3.01 -3.32
C SER A 21 -14.33 3.08 -1.85
N THR A 22 -13.35 3.02 -0.94
CA THR A 22 -13.57 3.07 0.50
C THR A 22 -12.36 3.67 1.20
N ARG A 23 -12.63 4.38 2.31
CA ARG A 23 -11.61 4.89 3.22
C ARG A 23 -11.64 4.20 4.58
N GLU A 24 -12.51 3.22 4.78
CA GLU A 24 -12.55 2.46 6.03
C GLU A 24 -11.31 1.55 6.09
N LEU A 25 -10.46 1.72 7.12
CA LEU A 25 -9.17 1.06 7.24
C LEU A 25 -9.29 -0.46 7.14
N ASP A 26 -10.26 -1.05 7.84
CA ASP A 26 -10.42 -2.50 7.87
C ASP A 26 -10.82 -3.06 6.50
N ARG A 27 -11.66 -2.33 5.76
CA ARG A 27 -12.02 -2.67 4.37
C ARG A 27 -10.85 -2.54 3.41
N VAL A 28 -10.07 -1.47 3.55
CA VAL A 28 -8.84 -1.28 2.75
C VAL A 28 -7.85 -2.40 3.05
N ARG A 29 -7.63 -2.75 4.31
CA ARG A 29 -6.73 -3.86 4.72
C ARG A 29 -7.18 -5.20 4.16
N GLU A 30 -8.47 -5.50 4.24
CA GLU A 30 -9.05 -6.73 3.70
C GLU A 30 -8.87 -6.81 2.16
N ALA A 31 -9.15 -5.72 1.46
CA ALA A 31 -9.01 -5.65 0.00
C ALA A 31 -7.54 -5.77 -0.44
N LEU A 32 -6.63 -5.06 0.22
CA LEU A 32 -5.19 -5.18 -0.03
C LEU A 32 -4.66 -6.56 0.32
N GLY A 33 -5.12 -7.16 1.42
CA GLY A 33 -4.80 -8.54 1.79
C GLY A 33 -5.21 -9.55 0.72
N SER A 34 -6.38 -9.36 0.11
CA SER A 34 -6.87 -10.18 -1.00
C SER A 34 -6.03 -10.03 -2.28
N LEU A 35 -5.33 -8.90 -2.44
CA LEU A 35 -4.36 -8.68 -3.51
C LEU A 35 -2.96 -9.24 -3.19
N GLY A 36 -2.75 -9.82 -2.01
CA GLY A 36 -1.46 -10.39 -1.59
C GLY A 36 -0.60 -9.47 -0.74
N PHE A 37 -1.11 -8.31 -0.31
CA PHE A 37 -0.38 -7.45 0.62
C PHE A 37 -0.42 -8.00 2.04
N ILE A 38 0.70 -7.96 2.74
CA ILE A 38 0.85 -8.46 4.12
C ILE A 38 1.19 -7.29 5.04
N VAL A 39 0.55 -7.22 6.21
CA VAL A 39 0.85 -6.21 7.24
C VAL A 39 2.25 -6.44 7.80
N LYS A 40 3.07 -5.40 7.76
CA LYS A 40 4.45 -5.40 8.27
C LYS A 40 4.61 -4.65 9.59
N GLY A 41 3.72 -3.71 9.87
CA GLY A 41 3.71 -2.96 11.12
C GLY A 41 2.49 -2.06 11.25
N GLU A 42 2.10 -1.76 12.48
CA GLU A 42 0.97 -0.90 12.80
C GLU A 42 1.30 -0.07 14.05
N HIS A 43 1.53 1.23 13.86
CA HIS A 43 1.96 2.13 14.92
C HIS A 43 1.44 3.55 14.70
N GLY A 44 0.90 4.17 15.75
CA GLY A 44 0.62 5.62 15.80
C GLY A 44 -0.28 6.16 14.69
N GLY A 45 -1.34 5.42 14.33
CA GLY A 45 -2.25 5.81 13.24
C GLY A 45 -1.69 5.54 11.85
N VAL A 46 -0.69 4.65 11.72
CA VAL A 46 -0.15 4.20 10.44
C VAL A 46 -0.10 2.68 10.38
N VAL A 47 -0.68 2.09 9.34
CA VAL A 47 -0.51 0.68 8.95
C VAL A 47 0.45 0.62 7.77
N SER A 48 1.46 -0.24 7.86
CA SER A 48 2.37 -0.53 6.76
C SER A 48 2.12 -1.93 6.21
N MET A 49 2.03 -2.07 4.90
CA MET A 49 1.81 -3.33 4.21
C MET A 49 2.80 -3.48 3.04
N GLU A 50 3.18 -4.71 2.71
CA GLU A 50 4.06 -4.99 1.57
C GLU A 50 3.48 -6.05 0.66
N HIS A 51 3.83 -5.99 -0.62
CA HIS A 51 3.64 -7.06 -1.59
C HIS A 51 5.01 -7.48 -2.12
N ALA A 52 5.58 -8.55 -1.57
CA ALA A 52 6.95 -8.98 -1.85
C ALA A 52 7.20 -9.25 -3.35
N ASP A 53 6.30 -9.97 -4.03
CA ASP A 53 6.49 -10.32 -5.44
C ASP A 53 6.39 -9.11 -6.39
N ALA A 54 5.71 -8.05 -5.96
CA ALA A 54 5.59 -6.80 -6.71
C ALA A 54 6.64 -5.77 -6.25
N GLU A 55 7.39 -6.07 -5.18
CA GLU A 55 8.35 -5.15 -4.55
C GLU A 55 7.72 -3.79 -4.22
N LEU A 56 6.48 -3.83 -3.72
CA LEU A 56 5.71 -2.65 -3.34
C LEU A 56 5.54 -2.59 -1.83
N PHE A 57 5.54 -1.36 -1.33
CA PHE A 57 5.26 -1.04 0.06
C PHE A 57 4.22 0.07 0.13
N ILE A 58 3.24 -0.09 1.01
CA ILE A 58 2.15 0.85 1.21
C ILE A 58 2.12 1.27 2.67
N GLN A 59 2.02 2.57 2.90
CA GLN A 59 1.72 3.13 4.21
C GLN A 59 0.35 3.78 4.16
N LEU A 60 -0.56 3.33 5.03
CA LEU A 60 -1.88 3.90 5.20
C LEU A 60 -1.90 4.68 6.51
N ARG A 61 -2.15 5.98 6.44
CA ARG A 61 -2.38 6.81 7.62
C ARG A 61 -3.88 6.88 7.88
N PHE A 62 -4.29 6.65 9.11
CA PHE A 62 -5.68 6.67 9.53
C PHE A 62 -5.88 7.54 10.78
N ASN A 63 -7.12 8.00 10.96
CA ASN A 63 -7.53 8.75 12.15
C ASN A 63 -8.06 7.81 13.26
N GLU A 64 -8.47 8.37 14.40
CA GLU A 64 -9.02 7.61 15.54
C GLU A 64 -10.31 6.85 15.19
N GLU A 65 -11.02 7.26 14.14
CA GLU A 65 -12.23 6.61 13.63
C GLU A 65 -11.91 5.49 12.62
N HIS A 66 -10.65 5.06 12.52
CA HIS A 66 -10.19 4.04 11.57
C HIS A 66 -10.50 4.40 10.10
N THR A 67 -10.50 5.69 9.78
CA THR A 67 -10.65 6.19 8.42
C THR A 67 -9.28 6.58 7.86
N VAL A 68 -8.94 6.04 6.70
CA VAL A 68 -7.73 6.37 5.93
C VAL A 68 -7.81 7.83 5.48
N ILE A 69 -6.87 8.64 5.97
CA ILE A 69 -6.74 10.07 5.68
C ILE A 69 -5.67 10.35 4.63
N SER A 70 -4.66 9.51 4.51
CA SER A 70 -3.66 9.58 3.44
C SER A 70 -2.98 8.22 3.23
N HIS A 71 -2.34 8.07 2.09
CA HIS A 71 -1.56 6.88 1.76
C HIS A 71 -0.28 7.26 1.01
N ASN A 72 0.74 6.41 1.13
CA ASN A 72 1.95 6.49 0.35
C ASN A 72 2.24 5.10 -0.23
N ILE A 73 2.56 5.03 -1.52
CA ILE A 73 2.92 3.79 -2.21
C ILE A 73 4.34 4.01 -2.74
N VAL A 74 5.25 3.12 -2.37
CA VAL A 74 6.65 3.19 -2.79
C VAL A 74 7.11 1.82 -3.28
N THR A 75 7.93 1.83 -4.31
CA THR A 75 8.69 0.67 -4.76
C THR A 75 9.92 0.46 -3.87
N TYR A 76 10.46 -0.75 -3.84
CA TYR A 76 11.70 -1.01 -3.11
C TYR A 76 12.88 -0.17 -3.61
N ASP A 77 12.91 0.12 -4.92
CA ASP A 77 13.93 0.98 -5.52
C ASP A 77 13.85 2.42 -4.98
N GLU A 78 12.64 2.95 -4.75
CA GLU A 78 12.44 4.28 -4.14
C GLU A 78 12.80 4.30 -2.64
N ILE A 79 12.53 3.22 -1.90
CA ILE A 79 12.94 3.09 -0.49
C ILE A 79 14.46 3.20 -0.37
N ILE A 80 15.21 2.56 -1.27
CA ILE A 80 16.67 2.59 -1.27
C ILE A 80 17.19 4.01 -1.56
N GLN A 81 16.51 4.78 -2.42
CA GLN A 81 16.92 6.13 -2.76
C GLN A 81 16.67 7.15 -1.63
N GLN A 82 15.65 6.95 -0.79
CA GLN A 82 15.37 7.85 0.34
C GLN A 82 16.33 7.70 1.53
N GLN A 83 17.18 6.67 1.55
CA GLN A 83 18.17 6.42 2.61
C GLN A 83 19.61 6.80 2.22
N ARG A 84 19.81 7.48 1.08
CA ARG A 84 21.10 8.04 0.66
C ARG A 84 21.13 9.56 0.83
#